data_AF-A0A919URQ3-F1
#
_entry.id   AF-A0A919URQ3-F1
#
_cell.length_a   1.000
_cell.length_b   1.000
_cell.length_c   1.000
_cell.angle_alpha   90.00
_cell.angle_beta   90.00
_cell.angle_gamma   90.00
#
_symmetry.space_group_name_H-M   'P 1'
#
loop_
_entity.id
_entity.type
_entity.pdbx_description
1 polymer ?
#
loop_
_entity_poly.entity_id
_entity_poly.type
_entity_poly.pdbx_seq_one_letter_code
_entity_poly.pdbx_strand_id
1 'polypeptide(L)'
;MRLLGAVCALLAATLTLALTAPASADTAQTAGRAAKPKIIVSLGFDDGDASHAMVGSLLKRYGMRGTFYINSGDLGKSGFLTRRQVRTLAKQGHEIGGHTLHHVRLTEVAPLTARKEICQDRKALLGMGFKVRTFAYPYGAENAKVHKMAAYCGYNAARTVGGLTQPGCLECGGYAETLPPRELYRVRTPGSVRADNTLEEIQEEVIAAEEKGHGLLPLVFHRVCEEDCGEYSVTPQLLEEFVAWLKEREADGTVVRTLADVIGGKVRPVPGR
;
A
#
# COMPACT_ATOMS: atom_id res chain seq x y z
N MET A 1 97.91 4.15 -56.71
CA MET A 1 97.94 3.17 -55.61
C MET A 1 96.86 3.56 -54.62
N ARG A 2 95.86 2.67 -54.40
CA ARG A 2 94.75 2.76 -53.39
C ARG A 2 93.57 3.69 -53.76
N LEU A 3 92.40 3.12 -54.10
CA LEU A 3 91.23 2.71 -53.25
C LEU A 3 90.21 3.88 -53.15
N LEU A 4 89.03 3.81 -53.81
CA LEU A 4 87.74 3.27 -53.34
C LEU A 4 87.04 4.09 -52.22
N GLY A 5 85.73 4.37 -52.41
CA GLY A 5 84.74 4.73 -51.37
C GLY A 5 83.90 5.96 -51.75
N ALA A 6 82.76 5.85 -52.45
CA ALA A 6 81.42 5.42 -51.98
C ALA A 6 80.83 6.36 -50.89
N VAL A 7 79.85 7.21 -51.26
CA VAL A 7 78.40 7.03 -51.00
C VAL A 7 78.04 7.14 -49.51
N CYS A 8 77.19 8.11 -49.13
CA CYS A 8 75.80 7.87 -48.76
C CYS A 8 75.19 9.12 -48.10
N ALA A 9 74.15 9.67 -48.71
CA ALA A 9 73.26 10.63 -48.05
C ALA A 9 72.38 9.86 -47.06
N LEU A 10 72.36 10.28 -45.79
CA LEU A 10 71.39 9.80 -44.80
C LEU A 10 70.42 10.93 -44.45
N LEU A 11 69.19 10.79 -44.93
CA LEU A 11 68.02 11.50 -44.46
C LEU A 11 67.72 11.07 -43.01
N ALA A 12 67.67 12.03 -42.10
CA ALA A 12 67.15 11.81 -40.75
C ALA A 12 65.61 11.89 -40.79
N ALA A 13 64.94 10.74 -40.66
CA ALA A 13 63.51 10.67 -40.40
C ALA A 13 63.28 10.70 -38.88
N THR A 14 62.70 11.77 -38.37
CA THR A 14 62.26 11.87 -36.97
C THR A 14 60.95 11.12 -36.79
N LEU A 15 60.99 9.99 -36.08
CA LEU A 15 59.83 9.19 -35.70
C LEU A 15 59.18 9.78 -34.44
N THR A 16 58.09 10.54 -34.59
CA THR A 16 57.25 10.96 -33.46
C THR A 16 56.31 9.84 -33.05
N LEU A 17 56.61 9.18 -31.94
CA LEU A 17 55.75 8.17 -31.32
C LEU A 17 54.60 8.88 -30.59
N ALA A 18 53.42 8.93 -31.19
CA ALA A 18 52.21 9.43 -30.53
C ALA A 18 51.67 8.34 -29.57
N LEU A 19 51.86 8.52 -28.26
CA LEU A 19 51.15 7.72 -27.26
C LEU A 19 49.67 8.11 -27.27
N THR A 20 48.82 7.27 -27.84
CA THR A 20 47.36 7.35 -27.65
C THR A 20 47.02 6.73 -26.29
N ALA A 21 46.69 7.57 -25.30
CA ALA A 21 46.04 7.11 -24.08
C ALA A 21 44.63 6.59 -24.43
N PRO A 22 44.16 5.47 -23.86
CA PRO A 22 42.79 5.04 -24.06
C PRO A 22 41.87 6.03 -23.35
N ALA A 23 40.95 6.64 -24.09
CA ALA A 23 39.86 7.39 -23.50
C ALA A 23 39.00 6.40 -22.70
N SER A 24 39.12 6.43 -21.38
CA SER A 24 38.17 5.78 -20.49
C SER A 24 36.81 6.43 -20.72
N ALA A 25 35.90 5.70 -21.37
CA ALA A 25 34.50 6.07 -21.45
C ALA A 25 33.95 6.09 -20.02
N ASP A 26 33.78 7.28 -19.48
CA ASP A 26 33.10 7.52 -18.21
C ASP A 26 31.62 7.23 -18.45
N THR A 27 31.23 5.97 -18.28
CA THR A 27 29.83 5.57 -18.22
C THR A 27 29.28 6.01 -16.87
N ALA A 28 28.99 7.32 -16.77
CA ALA A 28 28.14 7.87 -15.75
C ALA A 28 26.77 7.18 -15.87
N GLN A 29 26.60 6.13 -15.08
CA GLN A 29 25.35 5.41 -14.93
C GLN A 29 24.37 6.39 -14.30
N THR A 30 23.56 7.02 -15.14
CA THR A 30 22.41 7.78 -14.70
C THR A 30 21.51 6.77 -13.98
N ALA A 31 21.54 6.79 -12.65
CA ALA A 31 20.54 6.11 -11.85
C ALA A 31 19.19 6.68 -12.27
N GLY A 32 18.51 5.98 -13.17
CA GLY A 32 17.23 6.38 -13.71
C GLY A 32 16.31 6.65 -12.54
N ARG A 33 15.84 7.90 -12.43
CA ARG A 33 14.80 8.25 -11.46
C ARG A 33 13.63 7.32 -11.75
N ALA A 34 13.37 6.37 -10.85
CA ALA A 34 12.31 5.39 -11.03
C ALA A 34 11.04 6.11 -11.48
N ALA A 35 10.46 5.67 -12.60
CA ALA A 35 9.25 6.26 -13.13
C ALA A 35 8.18 6.29 -12.03
N LYS A 36 7.43 7.38 -11.93
CA LYS A 36 6.32 7.45 -10.97
C LYS A 36 5.33 6.32 -11.30
N PRO A 37 4.82 5.59 -10.29
CA PRO A 37 3.84 4.54 -10.54
C PRO A 37 2.60 5.13 -11.20
N LYS A 38 2.00 4.37 -12.11
CA LYS A 38 0.76 4.71 -12.81
C LYS A 38 -0.42 4.68 -11.85
N ILE A 39 -0.47 3.66 -11.01
CA ILE A 39 -1.42 3.51 -9.89
C ILE A 39 -0.70 2.87 -8.70
N ILE A 40 -1.10 3.24 -7.50
CA ILE A 40 -0.71 2.55 -6.27
C ILE A 40 -1.92 1.78 -5.75
N VAL A 41 -1.83 0.46 -5.66
CA VAL A 41 -2.86 -0.38 -5.03
C VAL A 41 -2.54 -0.52 -3.54
N SER A 42 -3.53 -0.29 -2.68
CA SER A 42 -3.42 -0.54 -1.24
C SER A 42 -4.42 -1.61 -0.83
N LEU A 43 -3.91 -2.79 -0.46
CA LEU A 43 -4.72 -3.90 0.02
C LEU A 43 -5.04 -3.71 1.51
N GLY A 44 -6.29 -3.38 1.82
CA GLY A 44 -6.81 -3.23 3.18
C GLY A 44 -7.57 -4.47 3.65
N PHE A 45 -7.32 -4.91 4.88
CA PHE A 45 -8.00 -6.04 5.52
C PHE A 45 -8.63 -5.59 6.84
N ASP A 46 -9.96 -5.67 6.93
CA ASP A 46 -10.75 -5.10 8.03
C ASP A 46 -11.11 -6.11 9.12
N ASP A 47 -11.52 -5.58 10.27
CA ASP A 47 -12.05 -6.30 11.45
C ASP A 47 -11.01 -7.02 12.32
N GLY A 48 -9.79 -7.22 11.82
CA GLY A 48 -8.78 -8.03 12.51
C GLY A 48 -9.21 -9.49 12.65
N ASP A 49 -9.89 -10.02 11.64
CA ASP A 49 -10.34 -11.41 11.54
C ASP A 49 -9.17 -12.40 11.60
N ALA A 50 -9.37 -13.56 12.24
CA ALA A 50 -8.31 -14.54 12.45
C ALA A 50 -7.67 -15.05 11.15
N SER A 51 -8.41 -15.06 10.03
CA SER A 51 -7.91 -15.45 8.70
C SER A 51 -6.76 -14.58 8.22
N HIS A 52 -6.69 -13.31 8.66
CA HIS A 52 -5.64 -12.37 8.25
C HIS A 52 -4.22 -12.86 8.57
N ALA A 53 -4.06 -13.78 9.52
CA ALA A 53 -2.77 -14.40 9.81
C ALA A 53 -2.18 -15.14 8.59
N MET A 54 -3.02 -15.79 7.78
CA MET A 54 -2.58 -16.47 6.56
C MET A 54 -2.30 -15.46 5.44
N VAL A 55 -3.09 -14.40 5.36
CA VAL A 55 -2.96 -13.33 4.36
C VAL A 55 -1.58 -12.66 4.42
N GLY A 56 -1.08 -12.33 5.62
CA GLY A 56 0.24 -11.72 5.73
C GLY A 56 1.36 -12.60 5.14
N SER A 57 1.26 -13.92 5.35
CA SER A 57 2.21 -14.87 4.78
C SER A 57 2.05 -15.01 3.25
N LEU A 58 0.82 -14.97 2.74
CA LEU A 58 0.51 -14.94 1.31
C LEU A 58 1.16 -13.72 0.64
N LEU A 59 0.85 -12.51 1.10
CA LEU A 59 1.39 -11.26 0.52
C LEU A 59 2.92 -11.23 0.53
N LYS A 60 3.54 -11.74 1.61
CA LYS A 60 5.00 -11.83 1.71
C LYS A 60 5.62 -12.66 0.58
N ARG A 61 4.97 -13.75 0.12
CA ARG A 61 5.48 -14.58 -0.99
C ARG A 61 5.62 -13.79 -2.29
N TYR A 62 4.75 -12.80 -2.50
CA TYR A 62 4.74 -11.95 -3.68
C TYR A 62 5.49 -10.62 -3.46
N GLY A 63 6.18 -10.45 -2.33
CA GLY A 63 6.91 -9.21 -2.00
C GLY A 63 6.00 -8.02 -1.68
N MET A 64 4.73 -8.28 -1.36
CA MET A 64 3.72 -7.25 -1.14
C MET A 64 3.44 -7.04 0.35
N ARG A 65 2.89 -5.87 0.68
CA ARG A 65 2.52 -5.50 2.06
C ARG A 65 1.12 -4.89 2.06
N GLY A 66 0.22 -5.48 2.84
CA GLY A 66 -1.13 -4.94 3.10
C GLY A 66 -1.22 -4.08 4.37
N THR A 67 -2.41 -3.51 4.56
CA THR A 67 -2.83 -2.73 5.73
C THR A 67 -3.90 -3.50 6.48
N PHE A 68 -3.66 -3.83 7.74
CA PHE A 68 -4.60 -4.58 8.58
C PHE A 68 -5.22 -3.61 9.59
N TYR A 69 -6.53 -3.37 9.47
CA TYR A 69 -7.29 -2.49 10.36
C TYR A 69 -7.84 -3.31 11.52
N ILE A 70 -7.37 -3.00 12.72
CA ILE A 70 -7.56 -3.85 13.89
C ILE A 70 -8.55 -3.21 14.86
N ASN A 71 -9.51 -4.01 15.32
CA ASN A 71 -10.32 -3.71 16.50
C ASN A 71 -9.59 -4.17 17.77
N SER A 72 -8.89 -3.26 18.46
CA SER A 72 -8.02 -3.67 19.57
C SER A 72 -8.75 -4.26 20.78
N GLY A 73 -10.06 -4.00 20.92
CA GLY A 73 -10.93 -4.56 21.96
C GLY A 73 -11.36 -6.00 21.68
N ASP A 74 -11.21 -6.46 20.44
CA ASP A 74 -11.60 -7.80 20.01
C ASP A 74 -10.41 -8.77 19.87
N LEU A 75 -9.17 -8.24 19.91
CA LEU A 75 -7.97 -9.08 19.81
C LEU A 75 -7.93 -10.22 20.83
N GLY A 76 -7.80 -11.44 20.32
CA GLY A 76 -7.73 -12.68 21.09
C GLY A 76 -9.10 -13.27 21.47
N LYS A 77 -10.21 -12.65 21.08
CA LYS A 77 -11.52 -13.29 21.11
C LYS A 77 -11.60 -14.35 20.01
N SER A 78 -12.55 -15.29 20.16
CA SER A 78 -12.83 -16.28 19.12
C SER A 78 -13.17 -15.59 17.79
N GLY A 79 -12.53 -16.02 16.71
CA GLY A 79 -12.70 -15.41 15.37
C GLY A 79 -11.77 -14.22 15.07
N PHE A 80 -11.03 -13.71 16.06
CA PHE A 80 -10.16 -12.53 15.87
C PHE A 80 -8.68 -12.89 16.03
N LEU A 81 -7.82 -12.09 15.42
CA LEU A 81 -6.37 -12.20 15.59
C LEU A 81 -5.98 -12.08 17.06
N THR A 82 -5.00 -12.88 17.46
CA THR A 82 -4.29 -12.66 18.72
C THR A 82 -3.28 -11.52 18.58
N ARG A 83 -2.92 -10.87 19.70
CA ARG A 83 -1.83 -9.88 19.74
C ARG A 83 -0.51 -10.41 19.17
N ARG A 84 -0.25 -11.73 19.30
CA ARG A 84 0.94 -12.38 18.73
C ARG A 84 0.89 -12.40 17.21
N GLN A 85 -0.26 -12.76 16.61
CA GLN A 85 -0.43 -12.74 15.16
C GLN A 85 -0.31 -11.31 14.60
N VAL A 86 -0.91 -10.31 15.23
CA VAL A 86 -0.73 -8.90 14.82
C VAL A 86 0.73 -8.47 14.87
N ARG A 87 1.49 -8.88 15.90
CA ARG A 87 2.95 -8.65 15.95
C ARG A 87 3.69 -9.34 14.81
N THR A 88 3.28 -10.55 14.42
CA THR A 88 3.86 -11.23 13.26
C THR A 88 3.59 -10.46 11.98
N LEU A 89 2.36 -9.99 11.76
CA LEU A 89 2.01 -9.15 10.60
C LEU A 89 2.89 -7.89 10.53
N ALA A 90 3.00 -7.16 11.65
CA ALA A 90 3.85 -5.97 11.72
C ALA A 90 5.33 -6.28 11.45
N LYS A 91 5.86 -7.41 11.95
CA LYS A 91 7.24 -7.86 11.68
C LYS A 91 7.47 -8.25 10.22
N GLN A 92 6.43 -8.68 9.51
CA GLN A 92 6.46 -8.94 8.07
C GLN A 92 6.41 -7.64 7.24
N GLY A 93 6.31 -6.47 7.89
CA GLY A 93 6.33 -5.16 7.25
C GLY A 93 4.95 -4.60 6.92
N HIS A 94 3.88 -5.34 7.24
CA HIS A 94 2.51 -4.86 7.07
C HIS A 94 2.20 -3.66 7.96
N GLU A 95 1.28 -2.83 7.50
CA GLU A 95 0.74 -1.76 8.34
C GLU A 95 -0.30 -2.31 9.31
N ILE A 96 -0.27 -1.80 10.54
CA ILE A 96 -1.35 -1.95 11.52
C ILE A 96 -2.08 -0.61 11.64
N GLY A 97 -3.30 -0.56 11.12
CA GLY A 97 -4.25 0.56 11.23
C GLY A 97 -5.27 0.33 12.34
N GLY A 98 -5.98 1.38 12.73
CA GLY A 98 -7.08 1.27 13.71
C GLY A 98 -8.45 1.13 13.05
N HIS A 99 -9.39 0.48 13.74
CA HIS A 99 -10.74 0.24 13.23
C HIS A 99 -11.86 0.43 14.26
N THR A 100 -11.63 1.23 15.31
CA THR A 100 -12.44 1.37 16.54
C THR A 100 -12.21 0.22 17.50
N LEU A 101 -12.61 0.39 18.76
CA LEU A 101 -12.29 -0.59 19.80
C LEU A 101 -13.15 -1.84 19.64
N HIS A 102 -14.42 -1.68 19.23
CA HIS A 102 -15.42 -2.75 19.16
C HIS A 102 -16.27 -2.73 17.88
N HIS A 103 -15.72 -2.25 16.76
CA HIS A 103 -16.40 -2.19 15.46
C HIS A 103 -17.76 -1.45 15.50
N VAL A 104 -17.85 -0.33 16.22
CA VAL A 104 -19.12 0.42 16.32
C VAL A 104 -19.37 1.30 15.10
N ARG A 105 -20.64 1.45 14.73
CA ARG A 105 -21.05 2.43 13.71
C ARG A 105 -21.01 3.85 14.29
N LEU A 106 -19.91 4.55 14.04
CA LEU A 106 -19.57 5.81 14.70
C LEU A 106 -20.59 6.94 14.51
N THR A 107 -21.35 6.92 13.41
CA THR A 107 -22.38 7.92 13.10
C THR A 107 -23.68 7.74 13.88
N GLU A 108 -23.85 6.60 14.55
CA GLU A 108 -25.10 6.21 15.24
C GLU A 108 -24.94 6.16 16.77
N VAL A 109 -23.73 6.34 17.27
CA VAL A 109 -23.45 6.39 18.71
C VAL A 109 -23.25 7.83 19.19
N ALA A 110 -23.39 8.04 20.50
CA ALA A 110 -23.16 9.35 21.11
C ALA A 110 -21.72 9.85 20.80
N PRO A 111 -21.50 11.16 20.58
CA PRO A 111 -20.20 11.70 20.20
C PRO A 111 -19.05 11.36 21.15
N LEU A 112 -19.32 11.28 22.47
CA LEU A 112 -18.32 10.87 23.45
C LEU A 112 -17.94 9.39 23.31
N THR A 113 -18.92 8.53 22.98
CA THR A 113 -18.69 7.11 22.66
C THR A 113 -17.87 6.97 21.39
N ALA A 114 -18.26 7.66 20.30
CA ALA A 114 -17.50 7.64 19.05
C ALA A 114 -16.04 8.06 19.25
N ARG A 115 -15.80 9.17 19.97
CA ARG A 115 -14.45 9.62 20.30
C ARG A 115 -13.68 8.59 21.13
N LYS A 116 -14.33 7.99 22.13
CA LYS A 116 -13.73 6.96 22.99
C LYS A 116 -13.29 5.75 22.15
N GLU A 117 -14.17 5.27 21.28
CA GLU A 117 -13.93 4.13 20.39
C GLU A 117 -12.73 4.37 19.46
N ILE A 118 -12.62 5.55 18.86
CA ILE A 118 -11.50 5.90 17.98
C ILE A 118 -10.18 6.06 18.76
N CYS A 119 -10.21 6.86 19.85
CA CYS A 119 -8.99 7.22 20.58
C CYS A 119 -8.45 6.07 21.43
N GLN A 120 -9.32 5.29 22.09
CA GLN A 120 -8.89 4.17 22.92
C GLN A 120 -8.34 3.03 22.07
N ASP A 121 -8.92 2.79 20.90
CA ASP A 121 -8.38 1.83 19.95
C ASP A 121 -6.94 2.16 19.56
N ARG A 122 -6.72 3.40 19.08
CA ARG A 122 -5.38 3.86 18.72
C ARG A 122 -4.41 3.77 19.90
N LYS A 123 -4.86 4.21 21.09
CA LYS A 123 -4.03 4.17 22.31
C LYS A 123 -3.63 2.74 22.67
N ALA A 124 -4.54 1.78 22.58
CA ALA A 124 -4.26 0.38 22.87
C ALA A 124 -3.23 -0.20 21.88
N LEU A 125 -3.42 0.04 20.58
CA LEU A 125 -2.50 -0.42 19.53
C LEU A 125 -1.10 0.21 19.65
N LEU A 126 -1.01 1.52 19.94
CA LEU A 126 0.26 2.18 20.25
C LEU A 126 0.93 1.60 21.50
N GLY A 127 0.14 1.30 22.54
CA GLY A 127 0.62 0.64 23.77
C GLY A 127 1.15 -0.78 23.53
N MET A 128 0.78 -1.42 22.41
CA MET A 128 1.35 -2.71 21.97
C MET A 128 2.62 -2.53 21.13
N GLY A 129 3.07 -1.30 20.89
CA GLY A 129 4.29 -0.97 20.15
C GLY A 129 4.11 -0.76 18.64
N PHE A 130 2.87 -0.71 18.14
CA PHE A 130 2.61 -0.51 16.71
C PHE A 130 2.71 0.96 16.29
N LYS A 131 3.04 1.21 15.01
CA LYS A 131 3.11 2.55 14.42
C LYS A 131 1.79 2.92 13.73
N VAL A 132 0.77 3.23 14.53
CA VAL A 132 -0.61 3.41 14.04
C VAL A 132 -0.81 4.81 13.43
N ARG A 133 -0.94 4.85 12.10
CA ARG A 133 -1.04 6.09 11.31
C ARG A 133 -2.36 6.24 10.57
N THR A 134 -2.95 5.17 10.05
CA THR A 134 -4.22 5.24 9.31
C THR A 134 -5.37 4.57 10.07
N PHE A 135 -6.58 4.95 9.67
CA PHE A 135 -7.83 4.49 10.26
C PHE A 135 -8.81 4.07 9.16
N ALA A 136 -9.65 3.10 9.46
CA ALA A 136 -10.80 2.74 8.65
C ALA A 136 -12.07 2.98 9.47
N TYR A 137 -13.08 3.65 8.89
CA TYR A 137 -14.38 3.76 9.55
C TYR A 137 -15.17 2.44 9.40
N PRO A 138 -15.60 1.80 10.50
CA PRO A 138 -16.51 0.66 10.42
C PRO A 138 -17.72 1.00 9.55
N TYR A 139 -18.12 0.04 8.71
CA TYR A 139 -19.23 0.18 7.76
C TYR A 139 -19.07 1.30 6.71
N GLY A 140 -17.90 1.92 6.58
CA GLY A 140 -17.75 3.17 5.81
C GLY A 140 -18.57 4.34 6.37
N ALA A 141 -19.08 4.22 7.61
CA ALA A 141 -19.98 5.18 8.21
C ALA A 141 -19.19 6.40 8.71
N GLU A 142 -19.15 7.45 7.90
CA GLU A 142 -18.41 8.68 8.18
C GLU A 142 -19.29 9.93 8.09
N ASN A 143 -18.81 10.98 8.76
CA ASN A 143 -19.28 12.35 8.63
C ASN A 143 -18.21 13.31 9.17
N ALA A 144 -18.43 14.61 8.98
CA ALA A 144 -17.51 15.66 9.42
C ALA A 144 -17.17 15.63 10.93
N LYS A 145 -18.05 15.08 11.80
CA LYS A 145 -17.76 14.96 13.24
C LYS A 145 -16.71 13.88 13.49
N VAL A 146 -16.89 12.69 12.90
CA VAL A 146 -15.94 11.58 13.10
C VAL A 146 -14.62 11.81 12.36
N HIS A 147 -14.61 12.59 11.27
CA HIS A 147 -13.37 13.08 10.64
C HIS A 147 -12.51 13.88 11.63
N LYS A 148 -13.14 14.84 12.32
CA LYS A 148 -12.48 15.64 13.36
C LYS A 148 -12.01 14.77 14.51
N MET A 149 -12.76 13.73 14.88
CA MET A 149 -12.35 12.79 15.93
C MET A 149 -11.15 11.94 15.52
N ALA A 150 -11.11 11.39 14.30
CA ALA A 150 -9.97 10.64 13.80
C ALA A 150 -8.71 11.51 13.76
N ALA A 151 -8.83 12.74 13.26
CA ALA A 151 -7.77 13.74 13.27
C ALA A 151 -7.30 14.06 14.70
N TYR A 152 -8.25 14.33 15.60
CA TYR A 152 -7.98 14.62 17.01
C TYR A 152 -7.22 13.46 17.65
N CYS A 153 -7.70 12.22 17.50
CA CYS A 153 -7.07 11.03 18.08
C CYS A 153 -5.66 10.73 17.52
N GLY A 154 -5.22 11.47 16.49
CA GLY A 154 -3.85 11.47 16.00
C GLY A 154 -3.59 10.54 14.83
N TYR A 155 -4.64 10.09 14.14
CA TYR A 155 -4.48 9.46 12.83
C TYR A 155 -4.04 10.50 11.79
N ASN A 156 -3.25 10.09 10.80
CA ASN A 156 -2.77 10.92 9.70
C ASN A 156 -3.81 10.98 8.56
N ALA A 157 -4.54 9.89 8.38
CA ALA A 157 -5.60 9.74 7.40
C ALA A 157 -6.62 8.70 7.88
N ALA A 158 -7.81 8.76 7.31
CA ALA A 158 -8.87 7.78 7.49
C ALA A 158 -9.56 7.49 6.16
N ARG A 159 -9.88 6.23 5.92
CA ARG A 159 -10.52 5.76 4.68
C ARG A 159 -11.94 5.27 4.94
N THR A 160 -12.81 5.47 3.95
CA THR A 160 -14.22 5.03 3.97
C THR A 160 -14.40 3.71 3.19
N VAL A 161 -15.64 3.30 2.95
CA VAL A 161 -16.00 2.30 1.94
C VAL A 161 -16.86 3.02 0.91
N GLY A 162 -16.37 3.11 -0.33
CA GLY A 162 -17.07 3.77 -1.44
C GLY A 162 -16.55 5.17 -1.79
N GLY A 163 -17.21 5.79 -2.77
CA GLY A 163 -16.81 7.07 -3.35
C GLY A 163 -15.82 6.99 -4.52
N LEU A 164 -15.49 5.78 -4.97
CA LEU A 164 -14.93 5.50 -6.30
C LEU A 164 -15.90 4.62 -7.10
N THR A 165 -15.78 4.70 -8.42
CA THR A 165 -16.49 3.82 -9.35
C THR A 165 -16.15 2.35 -9.09
N GLN A 166 -17.17 1.50 -9.18
CA GLN A 166 -17.09 0.04 -9.07
C GLN A 166 -18.10 -0.58 -10.07
N PRO A 167 -17.98 -1.87 -10.43
CA PRO A 167 -19.02 -2.57 -11.18
C PRO A 167 -20.40 -2.32 -10.55
N GLY A 168 -21.37 -1.86 -11.36
CA GLY A 168 -22.72 -1.52 -10.89
C GLY A 168 -22.91 -0.13 -10.27
N CYS A 169 -21.86 0.71 -10.13
CA CYS A 169 -22.02 2.11 -9.71
C CYS A 169 -21.21 3.10 -10.55
N LEU A 170 -21.79 3.52 -11.68
CA LEU A 170 -21.19 4.48 -12.61
C LEU A 170 -21.13 5.92 -12.06
N GLU A 171 -22.03 6.28 -11.15
CA GLU A 171 -22.05 7.62 -10.53
C GLU A 171 -21.11 7.75 -9.31
N CYS A 172 -20.46 6.66 -8.88
CA CYS A 172 -19.67 6.63 -7.64
C CYS A 172 -18.32 7.38 -7.72
N GLY A 173 -18.01 8.09 -8.80
CA GLY A 173 -16.97 9.12 -8.79
C GLY A 173 -15.54 8.64 -9.03
N GLY A 174 -15.17 8.43 -10.30
CA GLY A 174 -13.80 8.22 -10.74
C GLY A 174 -13.19 6.87 -10.35
N TYR A 175 -12.20 6.41 -11.12
CA TYR A 175 -11.64 5.06 -10.99
C TYR A 175 -10.50 4.94 -9.97
N ALA A 176 -10.01 6.07 -9.44
CA ALA A 176 -8.94 6.09 -8.45
C ALA A 176 -9.10 7.29 -7.50
N GLU A 177 -8.59 7.14 -6.28
CA GLU A 177 -8.34 8.27 -5.40
C GLU A 177 -7.11 9.04 -5.90
N THR A 178 -7.17 10.35 -5.73
CA THR A 178 -6.06 11.27 -5.97
C THR A 178 -4.85 10.97 -5.10
N LEU A 179 -3.67 11.33 -5.60
CA LEU A 179 -2.42 11.25 -4.86
C LEU A 179 -1.71 12.61 -4.88
N PRO A 180 -1.63 13.33 -3.75
CA PRO A 180 -2.20 12.99 -2.44
C PRO A 180 -3.74 12.97 -2.44
N PRO A 181 -4.40 12.25 -1.50
CA PRO A 181 -5.85 12.26 -1.39
C PRO A 181 -6.41 13.67 -1.16
N ARG A 182 -7.50 14.01 -1.84
CA ARG A 182 -8.23 15.29 -1.69
C ARG A 182 -8.63 15.56 -0.24
N GLU A 183 -9.12 14.52 0.44
CA GLU A 183 -9.56 14.59 1.83
C GLU A 183 -8.89 13.48 2.63
N LEU A 184 -7.89 13.83 3.44
CA LEU A 184 -7.11 12.84 4.21
C LEU A 184 -7.97 11.99 5.17
N TYR A 185 -9.07 12.53 5.69
CA TYR A 185 -9.96 11.80 6.60
C TYR A 185 -11.18 11.19 5.91
N ARG A 186 -11.18 11.19 4.58
CA ARG A 186 -12.16 10.57 3.70
C ARG A 186 -11.48 10.02 2.44
N VAL A 187 -10.45 9.21 2.62
CA VAL A 187 -9.81 8.50 1.50
C VAL A 187 -10.83 7.54 0.91
N ARG A 188 -11.18 7.74 -0.37
CA ARG A 188 -12.23 6.99 -1.06
C ARG A 188 -11.71 5.63 -1.53
N THR A 189 -12.63 4.67 -1.64
CA THR A 189 -12.37 3.31 -2.11
C THR A 189 -13.49 2.90 -3.07
N PRO A 190 -13.35 1.80 -3.83
CA PRO A 190 -14.50 1.05 -4.29
C PRO A 190 -15.31 0.49 -3.10
N GLY A 191 -16.36 -0.27 -3.35
CA GLY A 191 -16.99 -1.09 -2.32
C GLY A 191 -16.03 -2.14 -1.76
N SER A 192 -16.48 -2.83 -0.72
CA SER A 192 -15.77 -4.00 -0.22
C SER A 192 -15.81 -5.11 -1.27
N VAL A 193 -14.73 -5.85 -1.41
CA VAL A 193 -14.73 -7.12 -2.12
C VAL A 193 -15.55 -8.12 -1.30
N ARG A 194 -16.45 -8.84 -1.99
CA ARG A 194 -17.50 -9.68 -1.43
C ARG A 194 -17.47 -11.07 -2.06
N ALA A 195 -18.25 -11.97 -1.48
CA ALA A 195 -18.32 -13.37 -1.89
C ALA A 195 -18.88 -13.57 -3.31
N ASP A 196 -19.63 -12.60 -3.82
CA ASP A 196 -20.18 -12.58 -5.17
C ASP A 196 -19.24 -11.96 -6.21
N ASN A 197 -18.10 -11.40 -5.81
CA ASN A 197 -17.12 -10.88 -6.76
C ASN A 197 -16.31 -11.98 -7.44
N THR A 198 -16.13 -11.88 -8.75
CA THR A 198 -15.21 -12.75 -9.49
C THR A 198 -13.78 -12.20 -9.49
N LEU A 199 -12.81 -13.04 -9.84
CA LEU A 199 -11.42 -12.60 -10.02
C LEU A 199 -11.33 -11.51 -11.10
N GLU A 200 -12.04 -11.70 -12.22
CA GLU A 200 -12.06 -10.78 -13.36
C GLU A 200 -12.60 -9.42 -12.95
N GLU A 201 -13.69 -9.36 -12.17
CA GLU A 201 -14.27 -8.09 -11.70
C GLU A 201 -13.27 -7.28 -10.86
N ILE A 202 -12.54 -7.94 -9.96
CA ILE A 202 -11.54 -7.26 -9.11
C ILE A 202 -10.33 -6.82 -9.96
N GLN A 203 -9.94 -7.60 -10.98
CA GLN A 203 -8.91 -7.22 -11.94
C GLN A 203 -9.32 -6.00 -12.78
N GLU A 204 -10.58 -5.97 -13.24
CA GLU A 204 -11.15 -4.86 -14.00
C GLU A 204 -11.15 -3.55 -13.22
N GLU A 205 -11.36 -3.57 -11.90
CA GLU A 205 -11.21 -2.36 -11.06
C GLU A 205 -9.79 -1.79 -11.13
N VAL A 206 -8.77 -2.64 -11.04
CA VAL A 206 -7.37 -2.23 -11.14
C VAL A 206 -7.04 -1.73 -12.54
N ILE A 207 -7.48 -2.44 -13.58
CA ILE A 207 -7.25 -2.04 -14.98
C ILE A 207 -7.93 -0.70 -15.28
N ALA A 208 -9.16 -0.49 -14.81
CA ALA A 208 -9.85 0.77 -14.97
C ALA A 208 -9.14 1.91 -14.22
N ALA A 209 -8.61 1.64 -13.03
CA ALA A 209 -7.81 2.61 -12.27
C ALA A 209 -6.45 2.92 -12.92
N GLU A 210 -5.90 2.00 -13.71
CA GLU A 210 -4.71 2.24 -14.52
C GLU A 210 -5.04 3.07 -15.76
N GLU A 211 -6.06 2.69 -16.54
CA GLU A 211 -6.36 3.29 -17.85
C GLU A 211 -7.07 4.64 -17.74
N LYS A 212 -8.00 4.76 -16.80
CA LYS A 212 -8.94 5.88 -16.69
C LYS A 212 -8.75 6.67 -15.41
N GLY A 213 -8.18 6.05 -14.39
CA GLY A 213 -7.73 6.70 -13.15
C GLY A 213 -6.22 6.91 -13.13
N HIS A 214 -5.73 7.56 -12.08
CA HIS A 214 -4.33 7.57 -11.65
C HIS A 214 -4.27 7.96 -10.17
N GLY A 215 -3.26 7.49 -9.43
CA GLY A 215 -3.05 7.85 -8.02
C GLY A 215 -3.08 6.65 -7.08
N LEU A 216 -4.16 6.47 -6.34
CA LEU A 216 -4.33 5.45 -5.29
C LEU A 216 -5.63 4.67 -5.48
N LEU A 217 -5.57 3.34 -5.44
CA LEU A 217 -6.72 2.46 -5.40
C LEU A 217 -6.67 1.62 -4.11
N PRO A 218 -7.35 2.01 -3.02
CA PRO A 218 -7.46 1.19 -1.84
C PRO A 218 -8.57 0.16 -2.03
N LEU A 219 -8.22 -1.13 -2.02
CA LEU A 219 -9.16 -2.25 -2.06
C LEU A 219 -9.44 -2.74 -0.64
N VAL A 220 -10.69 -3.10 -0.37
CA VAL A 220 -11.16 -3.44 0.98
C VAL A 220 -11.61 -4.89 1.04
N PHE A 221 -10.86 -5.70 1.77
CA PHE A 221 -11.14 -7.10 2.05
C PHE A 221 -11.51 -7.28 3.52
N HIS A 222 -12.28 -8.31 3.84
CA HIS A 222 -12.64 -8.65 5.21
C HIS A 222 -12.13 -10.07 5.53
N ARG A 223 -12.98 -11.10 5.39
CA ARG A 223 -12.61 -12.49 5.70
C ARG A 223 -11.98 -13.21 4.51
N VAL A 224 -11.04 -14.12 4.79
CA VAL A 224 -10.44 -15.01 3.79
C VAL A 224 -10.64 -16.45 4.23
N CYS A 225 -11.50 -17.21 3.55
CA CYS A 225 -11.83 -18.57 3.96
C CYS A 225 -12.44 -19.41 2.82
N GLU A 226 -12.42 -20.74 2.98
CA GLU A 226 -12.87 -21.66 1.94
C GLU A 226 -14.41 -21.71 1.79
N GLU A 227 -15.16 -21.77 2.90
CA GLU A 227 -16.62 -22.00 2.86
C GLU A 227 -17.36 -21.18 3.94
N ASP A 228 -18.54 -20.68 3.59
CA ASP A 228 -19.55 -20.07 4.49
C ASP A 228 -19.06 -18.95 5.43
N CYS A 229 -18.17 -18.07 4.97
CA CYS A 229 -17.77 -16.85 5.70
C CYS A 229 -18.56 -15.61 5.29
N GLY A 230 -19.84 -15.78 4.99
CA GLY A 230 -20.79 -14.69 4.74
C GLY A 230 -20.43 -13.78 3.57
N GLU A 231 -21.11 -12.64 3.53
CA GLU A 231 -21.14 -11.75 2.37
C GLU A 231 -19.79 -11.04 2.09
N TYR A 232 -19.07 -10.65 3.14
CA TYR A 232 -17.78 -9.96 3.03
C TYR A 232 -16.63 -10.95 3.20
N SER A 233 -16.44 -11.81 2.20
CA SER A 233 -15.35 -12.77 2.18
C SER A 233 -14.85 -13.08 0.78
N VAL A 234 -13.62 -13.55 0.69
CA VAL A 234 -13.03 -14.17 -0.51
C VAL A 234 -12.40 -15.51 -0.14
N THR A 235 -12.22 -16.39 -1.13
CA THR A 235 -11.48 -17.63 -0.91
C THR A 235 -9.96 -17.36 -0.87
N PRO A 236 -9.17 -18.19 -0.17
CA PRO A 236 -7.71 -18.13 -0.24
C PRO A 236 -7.20 -18.25 -1.68
N GLN A 237 -7.83 -19.12 -2.49
CA GLN A 237 -7.47 -19.31 -3.89
C GLN A 237 -7.66 -18.01 -4.70
N LEU A 238 -8.86 -17.41 -4.65
CA LEU A 238 -9.15 -16.18 -5.40
C LEU A 238 -8.19 -15.05 -4.99
N LEU A 239 -7.94 -14.88 -3.69
CA LEU A 239 -7.00 -13.88 -3.21
C LEU A 239 -5.57 -14.15 -3.69
N GLU A 240 -5.11 -15.41 -3.71
CA GLU A 240 -3.78 -15.76 -4.20
C GLU A 240 -3.65 -15.53 -5.71
N GLU A 241 -4.64 -15.93 -6.51
CA GLU A 241 -4.68 -15.67 -7.95
C GLU A 241 -4.66 -14.17 -8.25
N PHE A 242 -5.44 -13.37 -7.51
CA PHE A 242 -5.44 -11.91 -7.64
C PHE A 242 -4.08 -11.28 -7.28
N VAL A 243 -3.46 -11.72 -6.18
CA VAL A 243 -2.15 -11.21 -5.73
C VAL A 243 -1.04 -11.63 -6.70
N ALA A 244 -1.10 -12.85 -7.25
CA ALA A 244 -0.18 -13.31 -8.27
C ALA A 244 -0.29 -12.46 -9.55
N TRP A 245 -1.52 -12.23 -10.01
CA TRP A 245 -1.78 -11.34 -11.14
C TRP A 245 -1.29 -9.90 -10.89
N LEU A 246 -1.55 -9.33 -9.71
CA LEU A 246 -1.07 -7.99 -9.34
C LEU A 246 0.47 -7.89 -9.40
N LYS A 247 1.19 -8.99 -9.15
CA LYS A 247 2.66 -9.01 -9.22
C LYS A 247 3.14 -8.79 -10.66
N GLU A 248 2.43 -9.33 -11.63
CA GLU A 248 2.75 -9.15 -13.05
C GLU A 248 2.52 -7.69 -13.50
N ARG A 249 1.50 -7.02 -12.93
CA ARG A 249 1.18 -5.60 -13.21
C ARG A 249 2.26 -4.61 -12.79
N GLU A 250 3.29 -5.03 -12.03
CA GLU A 250 4.45 -4.17 -11.75
C GLU A 250 5.15 -3.71 -13.04
N ALA A 251 5.14 -4.55 -14.09
CA ALA A 251 5.66 -4.20 -15.41
C ALA A 251 4.91 -3.03 -16.07
N ASP A 252 3.62 -2.85 -15.72
CA ASP A 252 2.75 -1.78 -16.22
C ASP A 252 2.74 -0.53 -15.32
N GLY A 253 3.59 -0.51 -14.27
CA GLY A 253 3.70 0.61 -13.34
C GLY A 253 2.68 0.60 -12.20
N THR A 254 2.02 -0.55 -11.95
CA THR A 254 1.15 -0.77 -10.80
C THR A 254 1.97 -1.28 -9.62
N VAL A 255 1.90 -0.58 -8.48
CA VAL A 255 2.68 -0.96 -7.30
C VAL A 255 1.80 -1.14 -6.08
N VAL A 256 2.08 -2.16 -5.28
CA VAL A 256 1.36 -2.39 -4.02
C VAL A 256 2.07 -1.72 -2.85
N ARG A 257 1.35 -0.88 -2.10
CA ARG A 257 1.86 -0.21 -0.89
C ARG A 257 0.82 -0.19 0.21
N THR A 258 1.29 -0.18 1.46
CA THR A 258 0.41 0.08 2.61
C THR A 258 -0.14 1.50 2.54
N LEU A 259 -1.33 1.75 3.11
CA LEU A 259 -1.94 3.07 3.03
C LEU A 259 -1.04 4.12 3.69
N ALA A 260 -0.39 3.82 4.81
CA ALA A 260 0.48 4.77 5.48
C ALA A 260 1.84 4.99 4.78
N ASP A 261 2.28 4.10 3.90
CA ASP A 261 3.41 4.40 3.02
C ASP A 261 3.01 5.39 1.92
N VAL A 262 1.74 5.38 1.51
CA VAL A 262 1.18 6.36 0.56
C VAL A 262 0.92 7.70 1.25
N ILE A 263 0.29 7.71 2.42
CA ILE A 263 -0.04 8.91 3.20
C ILE A 263 1.21 9.55 3.83
N GLY A 264 2.13 8.73 4.30
CA GLY A 264 3.34 9.18 4.98
C GLY A 264 3.06 9.79 6.37
N GLY A 265 3.94 10.71 6.77
CA GLY A 265 3.88 11.37 8.08
C GLY A 265 4.38 10.51 9.25
N LYS A 266 4.83 11.18 10.31
CA LYS A 266 5.26 10.54 11.56
C LYS A 266 4.04 10.03 12.35
N VAL A 267 4.27 9.08 13.26
CA VAL A 267 3.26 8.70 14.26
C VAL A 267 3.05 9.88 15.20
N ARG A 268 1.80 10.36 15.31
CA ARG A 268 1.44 11.46 16.21
C ARG A 268 1.19 10.95 17.64
N PRO A 269 1.45 11.75 18.69
CA PRO A 269 1.12 11.38 20.06
C PRO A 269 -0.39 11.16 20.22
N VAL A 270 -0.77 10.41 21.25
CA VAL A 270 -2.18 10.36 21.69
C VAL A 270 -2.50 11.68 22.38
N PRO A 271 -3.65 12.32 22.10
CA PRO A 271 -4.06 13.52 22.82
C PRO A 271 -4.06 13.31 24.33
N GLY A 272 -3.64 14.34 25.07
CA GLY A 272 -3.84 14.43 26.52
C GLY A 272 -5.33 14.40 26.87
N ARG A 273 -5.63 14.02 28.11
CA ARG A 273 -6.99 14.18 28.67
C ARG A 273 -7.33 15.65 28.85
#